data_AF-A0A3B9PXV3-F1
#
_entry.id   AF-A0A3B9PXV3-F1
#
_cell.length_a   1.000
_cell.length_b   1.000
_cell.length_c   1.000
_cell.angle_alpha   90.00
_cell.angle_beta   90.00
_cell.angle_gamma   90.00
#
_symmetry.space_group_name_H-M   'P 1'
#
loop_
_entity.id
_entity.type
_entity.pdbx_description
1 polymer ?
#
loop_
_entity_poly.entity_id
_entity_poly.type
_entity_poly.pdbx_seq_one_letter_code
_entity_poly.pdbx_strand_id
1 'polypeptide(L)'
;MRKKVFRRKSRFRFRIKNRELIRICAAATAIVFFSLVLLPLFIVAFFPTEDGEIVGKNRGSHTVTLYRHQEGRVITLDLEDYVAGVMAGEMPASFEMEALKAQA
;
A
#
# COMPACT_ATOMS: atom_id res chain seq x y z
N MET A 1 -25.31 -4.41 -70.36
CA MET A 1 -23.92 -3.90 -70.40
C MET A 1 -23.28 -4.10 -69.02
N ARG A 2 -22.21 -4.92 -68.93
CA ARG A 2 -21.59 -5.39 -67.68
C ARG A 2 -20.83 -4.26 -66.95
N LYS A 3 -20.97 -4.15 -65.62
CA LYS A 3 -19.97 -3.46 -64.79
C LYS A 3 -19.40 -4.41 -63.74
N LYS A 4 -18.14 -4.79 -63.96
CA LYS A 4 -17.27 -5.52 -63.02
C LYS A 4 -16.99 -4.62 -61.82
N VAL A 5 -17.30 -5.07 -60.61
CA VAL A 5 -16.85 -4.41 -59.37
C VAL A 5 -15.51 -5.00 -58.98
N PHE A 6 -14.50 -4.13 -58.98
CA PHE A 6 -13.09 -4.42 -58.77
C PHE A 6 -12.80 -4.67 -57.28
N ARG A 7 -12.34 -5.87 -56.92
CA ARG A 7 -11.88 -6.20 -55.55
C ARG A 7 -10.63 -5.39 -55.22
N ARG A 8 -10.75 -4.39 -54.33
CA ARG A 8 -9.61 -3.65 -53.77
C ARG A 8 -8.91 -4.53 -52.74
N LYS A 9 -7.73 -5.05 -53.09
CA LYS A 9 -6.86 -5.80 -52.18
C LYS A 9 -6.07 -4.78 -51.35
N SER A 10 -6.45 -4.61 -50.08
CA SER A 10 -5.73 -3.75 -49.12
C SER A 10 -4.37 -4.37 -48.79
N ARG A 11 -3.32 -3.95 -49.49
CA ARG A 11 -1.95 -4.23 -49.08
C ARG A 11 -1.48 -3.16 -48.11
N PHE A 12 -1.80 -3.34 -46.83
CA PHE A 12 -1.13 -2.59 -45.77
C PHE A 12 0.26 -3.21 -45.57
N ARG A 13 1.28 -2.67 -46.24
CA ARG A 13 2.69 -2.92 -45.91
C ARG A 13 3.19 -1.72 -45.10
N PHE A 14 3.19 -1.85 -43.78
CA PHE A 14 3.87 -0.89 -42.92
C PHE A 14 5.38 -1.10 -43.11
N ARG A 15 5.99 -0.26 -43.94
CA ARG A 15 7.43 -0.33 -44.24
C ARG A 15 8.15 0.67 -43.36
N ILE A 16 8.49 0.27 -42.13
CA ILE A 16 9.29 1.09 -41.21
C ILE A 16 10.71 1.12 -41.77
N LYS A 17 11.07 2.21 -42.47
CA LYS A 17 12.40 2.45 -43.08
C LYS A 17 13.19 3.54 -42.35
N ASN A 18 12.68 4.03 -41.22
CA ASN A 18 13.24 5.19 -40.53
C ASN A 18 14.08 4.74 -39.34
N ARG A 19 15.41 4.81 -39.48
CA ARG A 19 16.36 4.47 -38.41
C ARG A 19 16.18 5.34 -37.17
N GLU A 20 15.82 6.61 -37.35
CA GLU A 20 15.48 7.53 -36.26
C GLU A 20 14.29 7.06 -35.44
N LEU A 21 13.28 6.48 -36.09
CA LEU A 21 12.07 5.99 -35.41
C LEU A 21 12.39 4.73 -34.58
N ILE A 22 13.24 3.85 -35.11
CA ILE A 22 13.73 2.67 -34.38
C ILE A 22 14.59 3.10 -33.17
N ARG A 23 15.41 4.14 -33.32
CA ARG A 23 16.24 4.68 -32.22
C ARG A 23 15.39 5.32 -31.12
N ILE A 24 14.35 6.07 -31.48
CA ILE A 24 13.41 6.65 -30.51
C ILE A 24 12.66 5.55 -29.76
N CYS A 25 12.14 4.53 -30.46
CA CYS A 25 11.49 3.38 -29.81
C CYS A 25 12.44 2.62 -28.89
N ALA A 26 13.69 2.39 -29.31
CA ALA A 26 14.70 1.74 -28.48
C ALA A 26 15.04 2.58 -27.24
N ALA A 27 15.20 3.90 -27.39
CA ALA A 27 15.47 4.81 -26.28
C ALA A 27 14.30 4.88 -25.31
N ALA A 28 13.06 5.00 -25.80
CA ALA A 28 11.85 4.98 -24.98
C ALA A 28 11.74 3.66 -24.20
N THR A 29 12.04 2.53 -24.85
CA THR A 29 12.05 1.22 -24.19
C THR A 29 13.10 1.17 -23.09
N ALA A 30 14.33 1.63 -23.38
CA ALA A 30 15.41 1.68 -22.39
C ALA A 30 15.08 2.60 -21.20
N ILE A 31 14.47 3.76 -21.42
CA ILE A 31 14.04 4.68 -20.36
C ILE A 31 12.97 4.03 -19.47
N VAL A 32 12.00 3.32 -20.06
CA VAL A 32 10.99 2.60 -19.28
C VAL A 32 11.64 1.53 -18.40
N PHE A 33 12.52 0.70 -18.95
CA PHE A 33 13.26 -0.30 -18.15
C PHE A 33 14.13 0.32 -17.07
N PHE A 34 14.83 1.41 -17.40
CA PHE A 34 15.64 2.16 -16.46
C PHE A 34 14.79 2.74 -15.32
N SER A 35 13.63 3.31 -15.65
CA SER A 35 12.68 3.83 -14.66
C SER A 35 12.10 2.73 -13.77
N LEU A 36 11.84 1.51 -14.29
CA LEU A 36 11.33 0.38 -13.51
C LEU A 36 12.32 -0.05 -12.41
N VAL A 37 13.62 0.13 -12.64
CA VAL A 37 14.66 -0.23 -11.67
C VAL A 37 15.00 0.96 -10.76
N LEU A 38 15.08 2.18 -11.31
CA LEU A 38 15.49 3.36 -10.53
C LEU A 38 14.41 3.94 -9.64
N LEU A 39 13.15 3.89 -10.06
CA LEU A 39 12.04 4.43 -9.28
C LEU A 39 11.92 3.72 -7.90
N PRO A 40 11.93 2.37 -7.79
CA PRO A 40 11.89 1.74 -6.47
C PRO A 40 13.16 2.01 -5.64
N LEU A 41 14.34 2.08 -6.27
CA LEU A 41 15.58 2.44 -5.58
C LEU A 41 15.54 3.87 -5.03
N PHE A 42 14.99 4.80 -5.81
CA PHE A 42 14.81 6.19 -5.41
C PHE A 42 13.80 6.30 -4.27
N ILE A 43 12.67 5.58 -4.34
CA ILE A 43 11.69 5.55 -3.25
C ILE A 43 12.35 5.09 -1.95
N VAL A 44 13.07 3.95 -1.97
CA VAL A 44 13.71 3.43 -0.75
C VAL A 44 14.81 4.37 -0.22
N ALA A 45 15.50 5.10 -1.09
CA ALA A 45 16.56 6.03 -0.69
C ALA A 45 16.04 7.37 -0.13
N PHE A 46 14.93 7.89 -0.68
CA PHE A 46 14.37 9.19 -0.30
C PHE A 46 13.22 9.09 0.70
N PHE A 47 12.52 7.98 0.71
CA PHE A 47 11.55 7.59 1.73
C PHE A 47 12.18 6.42 2.47
N PRO A 48 13.12 6.68 3.41
CA PRO A 48 13.49 5.64 4.35
C PRO A 48 12.18 5.12 4.93
N THR A 49 11.87 3.86 4.63
CA THR A 49 10.82 3.15 5.34
C THR A 49 11.22 3.29 6.79
N GLU A 50 10.49 4.12 7.55
CA GLU A 50 10.39 3.97 8.99
C GLU A 50 9.89 2.53 9.10
N ASP A 51 10.85 1.62 9.26
CA ASP A 51 10.65 0.22 9.47
C ASP A 51 9.70 0.16 10.63
N GLY A 52 8.43 0.01 10.26
CA GLY A 52 7.35 -0.19 11.19
C GLY A 52 7.79 -1.38 11.99
N GLU A 53 8.23 -1.10 13.20
CA GLU A 53 8.37 -2.04 14.28
C GLU A 53 6.98 -2.51 14.62
N ILE A 54 6.42 -3.35 13.76
CA ILE A 54 5.25 -4.14 14.09
C ILE A 54 5.65 -5.25 15.07
N VAL A 55 6.93 -5.34 15.43
CA VAL A 55 7.44 -6.10 16.58
C VAL A 55 8.58 -5.32 17.26
N GLY A 56 8.24 -4.38 18.14
CA GLY A 56 9.01 -4.24 19.39
C GLY A 56 10.00 -3.08 19.60
N LYS A 57 9.78 -1.85 19.12
CA LYS A 57 10.50 -0.68 19.68
C LYS A 57 9.70 0.63 19.68
N ASN A 58 8.39 0.55 19.91
CA ASN A 58 7.72 1.64 20.62
C ASN A 58 7.38 1.18 22.04
N ARG A 59 8.41 1.07 22.89
CA ARG A 59 8.25 1.35 24.33
C ARG A 59 8.14 2.87 24.57
N GLY A 60 7.58 3.61 23.61
CA GLY A 60 6.99 4.90 23.93
C GLY A 60 5.75 4.58 24.76
N SER A 61 5.73 5.03 26.01
CA SER A 61 4.56 4.91 26.88
C SER A 61 3.40 5.66 26.21
N HIS A 62 2.62 4.95 25.40
CA HIS A 62 1.41 5.49 24.82
C HIS A 62 0.43 5.59 25.98
N THR A 63 0.27 6.79 26.51
CA THR A 63 -0.59 7.04 27.67
C THR A 63 -1.92 7.63 27.24
N VAL A 64 -2.98 7.18 27.89
CA VAL A 64 -4.36 7.64 27.69
C VAL A 64 -4.82 8.33 28.95
N THR A 65 -5.46 9.49 28.79
CA THR A 65 -6.10 10.20 29.91
C THR A 65 -7.55 9.74 30.03
N LEU A 66 -7.87 9.07 31.14
CA LEU A 66 -9.18 8.53 31.43
C LEU A 66 -9.89 9.33 32.52
N TYR A 67 -11.12 9.78 32.26
CA TYR A 67 -11.99 10.32 33.29
C TYR A 67 -12.79 9.21 33.98
N ARG A 68 -12.50 8.95 35.25
CA ARG A 68 -13.20 7.94 36.05
C ARG A 68 -14.40 8.58 36.74
N HIS A 69 -15.56 8.49 36.09
CA HIS A 69 -16.81 9.10 36.55
C HIS A 69 -17.18 8.74 38.00
N GLN A 70 -16.99 7.47 38.41
CA GLN A 70 -17.32 6.99 39.75
C GLN A 70 -16.50 7.65 40.87
N GLU A 71 -15.28 8.10 40.55
CA GLU A 71 -14.36 8.71 41.51
C GLU A 71 -14.18 10.23 41.26
N GLY A 72 -14.86 10.77 40.25
CA GLY A 72 -14.80 12.20 39.90
C GLY A 72 -13.41 12.71 39.52
N ARG A 73 -12.49 11.84 39.10
CA ARG A 73 -11.08 12.19 38.85
C ARG A 73 -10.58 11.76 37.47
N VAL A 74 -9.59 12.48 36.99
CA VAL A 74 -8.85 12.17 35.77
C VAL A 74 -7.57 11.41 36.15
N ILE A 75 -7.31 10.27 35.50
CA ILE A 75 -6.11 9.47 35.67
C ILE A 75 -5.44 9.23 34.33
N THR A 76 -4.13 9.06 34.34
CA THR A 76 -3.35 8.69 33.15
C THR A 76 -2.95 7.23 33.27
N LEU A 77 -3.24 6.43 32.26
CA LEU A 77 -2.92 5.01 32.18
C LEU A 77 -2.13 4.72 30.92
N ASP A 78 -1.34 3.65 30.92
CA ASP A 78 -0.79 3.12 29.68
C ASP A 78 -1.92 2.55 28.81
N LEU A 79 -1.77 2.67 27.50
CA LEU A 79 -2.75 2.25 26.51
C LEU A 79 -3.08 0.75 26.65
N GLU A 80 -2.07 -0.06 26.94
CA GLU A 80 -2.23 -1.51 27.15
C GLU A 80 -3.12 -1.80 28.36
N ASP A 81 -2.88 -1.12 29.49
CA ASP A 81 -3.69 -1.26 30.70
C ASP A 81 -5.13 -0.79 30.49
N TYR A 82 -5.31 0.30 29.74
CA TYR A 82 -6.64 0.80 29.39
C TYR A 82 -7.42 -0.21 28.54
N VAL A 83 -6.82 -0.73 27.47
CA VAL A 83 -7.46 -1.69 26.56
C VAL A 83 -7.78 -3.00 27.30
N ALA A 84 -6.85 -3.51 28.11
CA ALA A 84 -7.09 -4.70 28.92
C ALA A 84 -8.25 -4.51 29.91
N GLY A 85 -8.35 -3.35 30.55
CA GLY A 85 -9.45 -3.01 31.46
C GLY A 85 -10.80 -2.91 30.76
N VAL A 86 -10.86 -2.26 29.58
CA VAL A 86 -12.09 -2.16 28.77
C VAL A 86 -12.51 -3.53 28.27
N MET A 87 -11.56 -4.34 27.79
CA MET A 87 -11.84 -5.69 27.31
C MET A 87 -12.37 -6.58 28.43
N ALA A 88 -11.79 -6.54 29.62
CA ALA A 88 -12.28 -7.30 30.77
C ALA A 88 -13.70 -6.89 31.22
N GLY A 89 -14.10 -5.64 30.98
CA GLY A 89 -15.42 -5.12 31.28
C GLY A 89 -16.49 -5.51 30.25
N GLU A 90 -16.12 -5.52 28.96
CA GLU A 90 -17.05 -5.85 27.85
C GLU A 90 -17.09 -7.36 27.53
N MET A 91 -15.99 -8.07 27.79
CA MET A 91 -15.80 -9.46 27.39
C MET A 91 -15.13 -10.27 28.51
N PRO A 92 -15.88 -11.11 29.25
CA PRO A 92 -15.30 -11.88 30.34
C PRO A 92 -14.30 -12.91 29.82
N ALA A 93 -13.24 -13.16 30.59
CA ALA A 93 -12.13 -14.07 30.25
C ALA A 93 -12.54 -15.55 30.02
N SER A 94 -13.82 -15.88 30.19
CA SER A 94 -14.42 -17.17 29.85
C SER A 94 -14.77 -17.32 28.36
N PHE A 95 -14.62 -16.28 27.55
CA PHE A 95 -14.85 -16.36 26.10
C PHE A 95 -13.70 -17.10 25.40
N GLU A 96 -14.01 -17.77 24.29
CA GLU A 96 -13.00 -18.48 23.49
C GLU A 96 -11.94 -17.50 22.94
N MET A 97 -10.68 -17.97 22.91
CA MET A 97 -9.50 -17.18 22.51
C MET A 97 -9.62 -16.49 21.14
N GLU A 98 -10.40 -17.06 20.22
CA GLU A 98 -10.63 -16.50 18.89
C GLU A 98 -11.55 -15.27 18.92
N ALA A 99 -12.46 -15.20 19.89
CA ALA A 99 -13.36 -14.07 20.04
C ALA A 99 -12.63 -12.85 20.66
N LEU A 100 -11.65 -13.07 21.54
CA LEU A 100 -10.83 -12.00 22.14
C LEU A 100 -9.90 -11.31 21.12
N LYS A 101 -9.44 -12.04 20.10
CA LYS A 101 -8.58 -11.50 19.03
C LYS A 101 -9.33 -10.65 18.00
N ALA A 102 -10.63 -10.88 17.82
CA ALA A 102 -11.42 -10.18 16.81
C ALA A 102 -11.77 -8.72 17.21
N GLN A 103 -11.62 -8.39 18.49
CA GLN A 103 -11.97 -7.09 19.07
C GLN A 103 -10.76 -6.23 19.46
N ALA A 104 -9.55 -6.83 19.46
CA ALA A 104 -8.28 -6.17 19.80
C ALA A 104 -7.66 -5.43 18.61
#